data_AF-A0A086ZUP0-F1
#
_entry.id   AF-A0A086ZUP0-F1
#
_cell.length_a   1.000
_cell.length_b   1.000
_cell.length_c   1.000
_cell.angle_alpha   90.00
_cell.angle_beta   90.00
_cell.angle_gamma   90.00
#
_symmetry.space_group_name_H-M   'P 1'
#
loop_
_entity.id
_entity.type
_entity.pdbx_description
1 polymer ?
#
loop_
_entity_poly.entity_id
_entity_poly.type
_entity_poly.pdbx_seq_one_letter_code
_entity_poly.pdbx_strand_id
1 'polypeptide(L)' 'MNLCSRGLTSEQVAADMHVGVSTAKTYLARAIRKLGASSRGQAVALWTGASEGER' A
#
# COMPACT_ATOMS: atom_id res chain seq x y z
N MET A 1 1.39 0.13 -4.62
CA MET A 1 1.97 0.02 -3.27
C MET A 1 3.34 0.68 -3.13
N ASN A 2 3.91 1.26 -4.20
CA ASN A 2 5.23 1.92 -4.19
C ASN A 2 5.41 3.05 -3.16
N LEU A 3 4.41 3.92 -2.97
CA LEU A 3 4.49 4.97 -1.94
C LEU A 3 4.45 4.38 -0.52
N CYS A 4 3.65 3.34 -0.31
CA CYS A 4 3.56 2.64 0.96
C CYS A 4 4.86 1.92 1.33
N SER A 5 5.55 1.33 0.36
CA SER A 5 6.83 0.65 0.60
C SER A 5 7.96 1.61 0.99
N ARG A 6 7.78 2.92 0.73
CA ARG A 6 8.67 3.99 1.18
C ARG A 6 8.31 4.52 2.59
N GLY A 7 7.33 3.92 3.27
CA GLY A 7 6.92 4.31 4.62
C GLY A 7 5.96 5.49 4.70
N LEU A 8 5.43 5.99 3.58
CA LEU A 8 4.49 7.11 3.60
C LEU A 8 3.19 6.73 4.33
N THR A 9 2.55 7.69 5.00
CA THR A 9 1.22 7.55 5.59
C THR A 9 0.11 7.70 4.54
N SER A 10 -1.16 7.49 4.92
CA SER A 10 -2.28 7.66 3.99
C SER A 10 -2.48 9.13 3.58
N GLU A 11 -2.16 10.06 4.48
CA GLU A 11 -2.19 11.50 4.27
C GLU A 11 -1.09 11.94 3.31
N GLN A 12 0.13 11.42 3.49
CA GLN A 12 1.24 11.69 2.58
C GLN A 12 1.01 11.08 1.20
N VAL A 13 0.44 9.87 1.13
CA VAL A 13 0.01 9.27 -0.14
C VAL A 13 -1.05 10.14 -0.82
N ALA A 14 -2.01 10.67 -0.05
CA ALA A 14 -3.04 11.55 -0.59
C ALA A 14 -2.44 12.85 -1.17
N ALA A 15 -1.49 13.45 -0.45
CA ALA A 15 -0.77 14.64 -0.91
C ALA A 15 0.05 14.36 -2.17
N ASP A 16 0.84 13.28 -2.20
CA ASP A 16 1.66 12.89 -3.35
C ASP A 16 0.80 12.60 -4.60
N MET A 17 -0.35 11.95 -4.41
CA MET A 17 -1.30 11.64 -5.48
C MET A 17 -2.26 12.79 -5.81
N HIS A 18 -2.21 13.91 -5.10
CA HIS A 18 -3.12 15.05 -5.25
C HIS A 18 -4.61 14.67 -5.16
N VAL A 19 -4.96 13.81 -4.20
CA VAL A 19 -6.34 13.37 -3.94
C VAL A 19 -6.74 13.61 -2.48
N GLY A 20 -8.04 13.52 -2.18
CA GLY A 20 -8.50 13.52 -0.80
C GLY A 20 -8.02 12.28 -0.02
N VAL A 21 -7.81 12.43 1.30
CA VAL A 21 -7.36 11.33 2.18
C VAL A 21 -8.32 10.14 2.16
N SER A 22 -9.63 10.38 2.07
CA SER A 22 -10.66 9.33 1.91
C SER A 22 -10.51 8.55 0.59
N THR A 23 -10.19 9.25 -0.50
CA THR A 23 -9.89 8.64 -1.81
C THR A 23 -8.62 7.81 -1.74
N ALA A 24 -7.55 8.34 -1.14
CA ALA A 24 -6.31 7.59 -0.93
C ALA A 24 -6.56 6.31 -0.13
N LYS A 25 -7.29 6.38 0.98
CA LYS A 25 -7.69 5.19 1.77
C LYS A 25 -8.46 4.16 0.93
N THR A 26 -9.38 4.62 0.08
CA THR A 26 -10.13 3.75 -0.85
C THR A 26 -9.20 3.06 -1.85
N TYR A 27 -8.28 3.79 -2.45
CA TYR A 27 -7.29 3.23 -3.38
C TYR A 27 -6.37 2.24 -2.69
N LEU A 28 -5.92 2.53 -1.48
CA LEU A 28 -5.10 1.64 -0.67
C LEU A 28 -5.85 0.36 -0.32
N ALA A 29 -7.10 0.43 0.13
CA ALA A 29 -7.92 -0.75 0.43
C ALA A 29 -8.12 -1.63 -0.82
N ARG A 30 -8.38 -1.02 -1.97
CA ARG A 30 -8.50 -1.75 -3.26
C ARG A 30 -7.18 -2.37 -3.68
N ALA A 31 -6.06 -1.67 -3.51
CA ALA A 31 -4.73 -2.18 -3.82
C ALA A 31 -4.37 -3.38 -2.93
N ILE A 32 -4.61 -3.28 -1.62
CA ILE A 32 -4.42 -4.36 -0.64
C ILE A 32 -5.23 -5.59 -1.07
N ARG A 33 -6.53 -5.42 -1.38
CA ARG A 33 -7.40 -6.50 -1.85
C ARG A 33 -6.93 -7.13 -3.17
N LYS A 34 -6.50 -6.31 -4.13
CA LYS A 34 -5.97 -6.79 -5.43
C LYS A 34 -4.69 -7.60 -5.28
N LEU A 35 -3.90 -7.33 -4.26
CA LEU A 35 -2.69 -8.09 -3.92
C LEU A 35 -2.99 -9.33 -3.08
N GLY A 36 -4.25 -9.62 -2.74
CA GLY A 36 -4.61 -10.74 -1.87
C GLY A 36 -4.13 -10.57 -0.43
N ALA A 37 -3.78 -9.35 -0.01
CA ALA A 37 -3.30 -9.07 1.33
C ALA A 37 -4.44 -8.72 2.28
N SER A 38 -4.24 -9.03 3.57
CA SER A 38 -5.12 -8.69 4.68
C SER A 38 -4.77 -7.35 5.33
N SER A 39 -3.55 -6.85 5.12
CA SER A 39 -3.04 -5.64 5.74
C SER A 39 -2.14 -4.84 4.81
N ARG A 40 -1.93 -3.55 5.14
CA ARG A 40 -0.98 -2.68 4.43
C ARG A 40 0.44 -3.26 4.45
N GLY A 41 0.89 -3.78 5.59
CA GLY A 41 2.22 -4.36 5.76
C GLY A 41 2.41 -5.59 4.87
N GLN A 42 1.45 -6.52 4.89
CA GLN A 42 1.48 -7.69 4.01
C GLN A 42 1.46 -7.29 2.53
N ALA A 43 0.63 -6.31 2.16
CA ALA A 43 0.60 -5.79 0.80
C ALA A 43 1.93 -5.14 0.37
N VAL A 44 2.67 -4.49 1.29
CA VAL A 44 4.01 -3.97 1.04
C VAL A 44 5.01 -5.12 0.85
N ALA A 45 4.97 -6.15 1.69
CA ALA A 45 5.86 -7.30 1.59
C ALA A 45 5.68 -8.05 0.25
N LEU A 46 4.43 -8.26 -0.17
CA LEU A 46 4.11 -8.85 -1.47
C LEU A 46 4.56 -7.95 -2.63
N TRP A 47 4.38 -6.63 -2.52
CA TRP A 47 4.78 -5.68 -3.57
C TRP A 47 6.29 -5.57 -3.75
N THR A 48 7.06 -5.73 -2.67
CA THR A 48 8.53 -5.57 -2.67
C THR A 48 9.28 -6.88 -2.90
N GLY A 49 8.58 -8.02 -2.94
CA GLY A 49 9.22 -9.35 -2.99
C GLY A 49 9.83 -9.77 -1.64
N ALA A 50 9.65 -9.00 -0.57
CA ALA A 50 10.16 -9.36 0.77
C ALA A 50 9.50 -10.62 1.35
N SER A 51 8.40 -11.10 0.76
CA SER A 51 7.72 -12.34 1.14
C SER A 51 8.28 -13.60 0.47
N GLU A 52 9.23 -13.50 -0.47
CA GLU A 52 9.79 -14.65 -1.21
C GLU A 52 11.11 -15.19 -0.59
N GLY A 53 11.53 -14.70 0.57
CA GLY A 53 12.78 -15.07 1.25
C GLY A 53 12.69 -16.28 2.20
N GLU A 54 11.59 -17.01 2.25
CA GLU A 54 11.42 -18.19 3.12
C GLU A 54 10.94 -19.38 2.28
N ARG A 55 11.85 -19.95 1.48
CA ARG A 55 11.71 -21.27 0.86
C ARG A 55 13.05 -21.96 0.70
#